data_AF-A0AAW1IJ88-F1
#
_entry.id   AF-A0AAW1IJ88-F1
#
_cell.length_a   1.000
_cell.length_b   1.000
_cell.length_c   1.000
_cell.angle_alpha   90.00
_cell.angle_beta   90.00
_cell.angle_gamma   90.00
#
_symmetry.space_group_name_H-M   'P 1'
#
loop_
_entity.id
_entity.type
_entity.pdbx_description
1 polymer ?
#
loop_
_entity_poly.entity_id
_entity_poly.type
_entity_poly.pdbx_seq_one_letter_code
_entity_poly.pdbx_strand_id
1 'polypeptide(L)'
;MESEAKTLIKVWSIIFASLCYSYFIVSKLPLGKSRLISILPLIYLYTILPLYLSSKLLIGITSFFITWLTTFKLILLSYNLGPLTTPSILDHTENQRKGSDVRSLENDRRQTIKSFPKFVFIAAFPVKGKDPFAPTKKPTKVVPLNLWSEALISSILIAVCDRYKQKIHPGGILVIYGFLLYFLVDVIIGIANKLVGSIVDVELIQPSNEPYLATSIQNFWGQRWNLMVTDTLRNTVYKPTRVFLSNYIGNGWAISIAMTTSFFVSGLMHELIFYYLTRVSPSWEITWFFVLHGLCVVLEVALKKALGRTVRFHWAITGPLTIGFVLGTAYLWFFPPLVRNEVDVRTIEEFKSLYEFIKGKFVWNSTALL
;
A
#
# COMPACT_ATOMS: atom_id res chain seq x y z
N MET A 1 -16.42 -10.33 19.83
CA MET A 1 -15.53 -9.14 19.80
C MET A 1 -14.42 -9.21 20.84
N GLU A 2 -14.69 -9.58 22.10
CA GLU A 2 -13.64 -9.61 23.14
C GLU A 2 -12.54 -10.65 22.89
N SER A 3 -12.91 -11.86 22.43
CA SER A 3 -11.94 -12.90 22.04
C SER A 3 -11.03 -12.44 20.89
N GLU A 4 -11.62 -11.85 19.85
CA GLU A 4 -10.90 -11.29 18.71
C GLU A 4 -9.97 -10.13 19.14
N ALA A 5 -10.41 -9.27 20.07
CA ALA A 5 -9.57 -8.20 20.61
C ALA A 5 -8.34 -8.75 21.35
N LYS A 6 -8.49 -9.83 22.14
CA LYS A 6 -7.35 -10.50 22.80
C LYS A 6 -6.37 -11.07 21.78
N THR A 7 -6.87 -11.71 20.72
CA THR A 7 -6.03 -12.22 19.63
C THR A 7 -5.32 -11.09 18.88
N LEU A 8 -6.01 -10.00 18.59
CA LEU A 8 -5.44 -8.82 17.97
C LEU A 8 -4.31 -8.23 18.81
N ILE A 9 -4.51 -8.07 20.12
CA ILE A 9 -3.46 -7.61 21.05
C ILE A 9 -2.25 -8.53 20.97
N LYS A 10 -2.45 -9.85 21.04
CA LYS A 10 -1.36 -10.82 20.93
C LYS A 10 -0.59 -10.69 19.62
N VAL A 11 -1.29 -10.59 18.49
CA VAL A 11 -0.69 -10.40 17.16
C VAL A 11 0.16 -9.12 17.11
N TRP A 12 -0.39 -7.99 17.58
CA TRP A 12 0.33 -6.71 17.57
C TRP A 12 1.47 -6.63 18.59
N SER A 13 1.38 -7.34 19.72
CA SER A 13 2.50 -7.49 20.65
C SER A 13 3.67 -8.25 20.02
N ILE A 14 3.38 -9.29 19.24
CA ILE A 14 4.42 -10.04 18.49
C ILE A 14 5.06 -9.13 17.42
N ILE A 15 4.26 -8.36 16.68
CA ILE A 15 4.76 -7.38 15.71
C ILE A 15 5.64 -6.32 16.38
N PHE A 16 5.23 -5.83 17.54
CA PHE A 16 6.02 -4.87 18.29
C PHE A 16 7.36 -5.47 18.72
N ALA A 17 7.37 -6.69 19.25
CA ALA A 17 8.59 -7.40 19.62
C ALA A 17 9.54 -7.64 18.43
N SER A 18 9.00 -8.00 17.26
CA SER A 18 9.82 -8.17 16.04
C SER A 18 10.39 -6.85 15.52
N LEU A 19 9.67 -5.73 15.70
CA LEU A 19 10.19 -4.39 15.40
C LEU A 19 11.26 -3.96 16.40
N CYS A 20 11.14 -4.30 17.68
CA CYS A 20 12.21 -4.14 18.67
C CYS A 20 13.46 -4.91 18.25
N TYR A 21 13.31 -6.18 17.87
CA TYR A 21 14.42 -6.99 17.34
C TYR A 21 15.06 -6.35 16.10
N SER A 22 14.24 -5.88 15.16
CA SER A 22 14.72 -5.21 13.95
C SER A 22 15.52 -3.94 14.26
N TYR A 23 15.04 -3.15 15.21
CA TYR A 23 15.68 -1.91 15.61
C TYR A 23 16.98 -2.13 16.40
N PHE A 24 16.97 -2.98 17.43
CA PHE A 24 18.11 -3.12 18.34
C PHE A 24 19.19 -4.07 17.86
N ILE A 25 18.84 -5.05 17.01
CA ILE A 25 19.75 -6.10 16.55
C ILE A 25 20.00 -5.96 15.05
N VAL A 26 18.96 -6.08 14.21
CA VAL A 26 19.15 -6.12 12.74
C VAL A 26 19.79 -4.84 12.21
N SER A 27 19.38 -3.67 12.69
CA SER A 27 19.95 -2.38 12.26
C SER A 27 21.46 -2.25 12.55
N LYS A 28 22.01 -3.05 13.47
CA LYS A 28 23.43 -3.04 13.85
C LYS A 28 24.28 -4.05 13.07
N LEU A 29 23.64 -4.95 12.32
CA LEU A 29 24.34 -5.91 11.48
C LEU A 29 24.94 -5.27 10.22
N PRO A 30 25.93 -5.90 9.58
CA PRO A 30 26.47 -5.47 8.29
C PRO A 30 25.38 -5.39 7.20
N LEU A 31 25.51 -4.40 6.32
CA LEU A 31 24.58 -4.18 5.21
C LEU A 31 24.55 -5.37 4.23
N GLY A 32 23.42 -5.51 3.53
CA GLY A 32 23.19 -6.52 2.52
C GLY A 32 22.75 -7.84 3.11
N LYS A 33 23.50 -8.91 2.83
CA LYS A 33 23.07 -10.29 3.06
C LYS A 33 22.86 -10.63 4.55
N SER A 34 23.72 -10.12 5.45
CA SER A 34 23.62 -10.43 6.88
C SER A 34 22.31 -9.93 7.48
N ARG A 35 21.92 -8.68 7.21
CA ARG A 35 20.61 -8.14 7.61
C ARG A 35 19.46 -8.92 6.99
N LEU A 36 19.55 -9.23 5.70
CA LEU A 36 18.48 -9.93 4.99
C LEU A 36 18.22 -11.31 5.61
N ILE A 37 19.28 -12.09 5.90
CA ILE A 37 19.18 -13.39 6.55
C ILE A 37 18.52 -13.27 7.93
N SER A 38 18.90 -12.25 8.72
CA SER A 38 18.29 -12.01 10.04
C SER A 38 16.82 -11.58 9.99
N ILE A 39 16.34 -11.06 8.85
CA ILE A 39 14.94 -10.67 8.66
C ILE A 39 14.08 -11.85 8.15
N LEU A 40 14.66 -12.89 7.53
CA LEU A 40 13.90 -14.04 7.00
C LEU A 40 12.89 -14.65 8.02
N PRO A 41 13.25 -14.88 9.31
CA PRO A 41 12.28 -15.37 10.29
C PRO A 41 11.11 -14.40 10.51
N LEU A 42 11.35 -13.09 10.39
CA LEU A 42 10.31 -12.07 10.53
C LEU A 42 9.38 -12.06 9.32
N ILE A 43 9.89 -12.31 8.11
CA ILE A 43 9.06 -12.41 6.89
C ILE A 43 8.10 -13.59 7.02
N TYR A 44 8.59 -14.73 7.48
CA TYR A 44 7.76 -15.91 7.76
C TYR A 44 6.69 -15.60 8.82
N LEU A 45 7.10 -14.97 9.93
CA LEU A 45 6.20 -14.56 11.00
C LEU A 45 5.09 -13.63 10.49
N TYR A 46 5.45 -12.59 9.72
CA TYR A 46 4.50 -11.62 9.16
C TYR A 46 3.56 -12.22 8.11
N THR A 47 3.94 -13.34 7.50
CA THR A 47 3.08 -14.10 6.59
C THR A 47 2.03 -14.90 7.38
N ILE A 48 2.36 -15.44 8.54
CA ILE A 48 1.41 -16.26 9.31
C ILE A 48 0.47 -15.42 10.18
N LEU A 49 0.92 -14.26 10.69
CA LEU A 49 0.15 -13.49 11.66
C LEU A 49 -1.31 -13.16 11.26
N PRO A 50 -1.62 -12.77 10.02
CA PRO A 50 -3.01 -12.55 9.60
C PRO A 50 -3.90 -13.78 9.73
N LEU A 51 -3.33 -14.99 9.67
CA LEU A 51 -4.09 -16.24 9.76
C LEU A 51 -4.70 -16.49 11.14
N TYR A 52 -4.20 -15.83 12.19
CA TYR A 52 -4.75 -15.93 13.54
C TYR A 52 -5.97 -15.03 13.76
N LEU A 53 -6.23 -14.06 12.88
CA LEU A 53 -7.38 -13.18 12.98
C LEU A 53 -8.60 -13.80 12.31
N SER A 54 -9.79 -13.47 12.81
CA SER A 54 -11.07 -13.94 12.29
C SER A 54 -11.80 -12.85 11.51
N SER A 55 -11.65 -11.59 11.92
CA SER A 55 -12.29 -10.45 11.24
C SER A 55 -11.66 -10.17 9.88
N LYS A 56 -12.48 -10.09 8.83
CA LYS A 56 -12.04 -9.78 7.47
C LYS A 56 -11.37 -8.41 7.38
N LEU A 57 -11.92 -7.42 8.10
CA LEU A 57 -11.32 -6.08 8.14
C LEU A 57 -9.94 -6.11 8.81
N LEU A 58 -9.81 -6.76 9.97
CA LEU A 58 -8.53 -6.85 10.69
C LEU A 58 -7.50 -7.66 9.91
N ILE A 59 -7.91 -8.78 9.30
CA ILE A 59 -7.08 -9.56 8.39
C ILE A 59 -6.56 -8.67 7.25
N GLY A 60 -7.44 -7.92 6.57
CA GLY A 60 -7.07 -7.04 5.47
C GLY A 60 -6.06 -5.97 5.90
N ILE A 61 -6.31 -5.30 7.02
CA ILE A 61 -5.42 -4.26 7.57
C ILE A 61 -4.05 -4.86 7.93
N THR A 62 -4.01 -5.94 8.72
CA THR A 62 -2.75 -6.56 9.14
C THR A 62 -1.97 -7.12 7.95
N SER A 63 -2.64 -7.72 6.97
CA SER A 63 -1.99 -8.22 5.75
C SER A 63 -1.39 -7.10 4.92
N PHE A 64 -2.16 -6.01 4.71
CA PHE A 64 -1.70 -4.87 3.94
C PHE A 64 -0.55 -4.12 4.65
N PHE A 65 -0.68 -3.85 5.95
CA PHE A 65 0.31 -3.07 6.69
C PHE A 65 1.56 -3.88 6.99
N ILE A 66 1.39 -5.10 7.50
CA ILE A 66 2.50 -5.88 8.06
C ILE A 66 3.08 -6.84 7.04
N THR A 67 2.26 -7.76 6.53
CA THR A 67 2.73 -8.78 5.57
C THR A 67 3.31 -8.14 4.33
N TRP A 68 2.67 -7.08 3.82
CA TRP A 68 3.18 -6.35 2.67
C TRP A 68 4.12 -5.21 3.04
N LEU A 69 3.62 -4.10 3.57
CA LEU A 69 4.43 -2.88 3.64
C LEU A 69 5.58 -2.98 4.64
N THR A 70 5.38 -3.50 5.85
CA THR A 70 6.45 -3.67 6.84
C THR A 70 7.53 -4.62 6.33
N THR A 71 7.16 -5.78 5.77
CA THR A 71 8.11 -6.72 5.16
C THR A 71 8.99 -6.03 4.12
N PHE A 72 8.39 -5.28 3.20
CA PHE A 72 9.12 -4.61 2.13
C PHE A 72 10.03 -3.49 2.66
N LYS A 73 9.57 -2.74 3.68
CA LYS A 73 10.39 -1.74 4.37
C LYS A 73 11.59 -2.37 5.09
N LEU A 74 11.43 -3.53 5.72
CA LEU A 74 12.53 -4.26 6.36
C LEU A 74 13.52 -4.84 5.34
N ILE A 75 13.04 -5.30 4.18
CA ILE A 75 13.92 -5.71 3.07
C ILE A 75 14.78 -4.50 2.63
N LEU A 76 14.17 -3.32 2.45
CA LEU A 76 14.91 -2.11 2.10
C LEU A 76 15.93 -1.70 3.18
N LEU A 77 15.58 -1.84 4.47
CA LEU A 77 16.50 -1.59 5.59
C LEU A 77 17.78 -2.44 5.53
N SER A 78 17.69 -3.65 4.95
CA SER A 78 18.87 -4.52 4.76
C SER A 78 19.92 -3.87 3.85
N TYR A 79 19.49 -3.02 2.91
CA TYR A 79 20.34 -2.35 1.92
C TYR A 79 20.53 -0.86 2.20
N ASN A 80 20.17 -0.40 3.40
CA ASN A 80 20.16 1.01 3.78
C ASN A 80 19.26 1.91 2.90
N LEU A 81 18.17 1.35 2.38
CA LEU A 81 17.21 2.05 1.52
C LEU A 81 15.86 2.24 2.22
N GLY A 82 15.03 3.11 1.64
CA GLY A 82 13.63 3.25 2.00
C GLY A 82 13.38 4.12 3.22
N PRO A 83 12.14 4.11 3.76
CA PRO A 83 11.71 5.08 4.76
C PRO A 83 12.26 4.81 6.17
N LEU A 84 12.91 3.66 6.41
CA LEU A 84 13.49 3.30 7.70
C LEU A 84 14.93 3.80 7.90
N THR A 85 15.51 4.38 6.86
CA THR A 85 16.82 4.98 6.90
C THR A 85 16.73 6.49 6.93
N THR A 86 17.70 7.15 7.58
CA THR A 86 17.79 8.60 7.47
C THR A 86 18.25 8.94 6.06
N PRO A 87 17.62 9.93 5.37
CA PRO A 87 18.12 10.37 4.09
C PRO A 87 19.54 10.88 4.27
N SER A 88 20.48 10.22 3.60
CA SER A 88 21.84 10.73 3.53
C SER A 88 21.81 12.03 2.74
N ILE A 89 22.39 13.09 3.31
CA ILE A 89 22.78 14.32 2.57
C ILE A 89 23.73 13.99 1.39
N LEU A 90 24.18 12.74 1.29
CA LEU A 90 25.18 12.23 0.35
C LEU A 90 24.71 12.10 -1.10
N ASP A 91 23.41 12.10 -1.43
CA ASP A 91 22.96 12.06 -2.84
C ASP A 91 23.32 13.35 -3.62
N HIS A 92 23.74 14.42 -2.93
CA HIS A 92 24.21 15.67 -3.56
C HIS A 92 25.72 15.93 -3.40
N THR A 93 26.45 15.09 -2.67
CA THR A 93 27.88 15.33 -2.37
C THR A 93 28.83 14.31 -3.01
N GLU A 94 28.33 13.45 -3.90
CA GLU A 94 29.17 12.47 -4.63
C GLU A 94 30.23 13.14 -5.53
N ASN A 95 30.10 14.45 -5.81
CA ASN A 95 31.08 15.18 -6.61
C ASN A 95 32.20 15.89 -5.83
N GLN A 96 32.34 15.73 -4.50
CA GLN A 96 33.29 16.57 -3.74
C GLN A 96 34.20 15.94 -2.68
N ARG A 97 34.21 14.63 -2.43
CA ARG A 97 35.12 14.09 -1.39
C ARG A 97 35.87 12.83 -1.80
N LYS A 98 36.91 13.02 -2.63
CA LYS A 98 38.10 12.18 -2.61
C LYS A 98 38.97 12.61 -1.43
N GLY A 99 38.84 11.94 -0.29
CA GLY A 99 39.70 12.15 0.87
C GLY A 99 38.92 12.18 2.18
N SER A 100 38.40 11.04 2.61
CA SER A 100 37.99 10.88 4.01
C SER A 100 38.19 9.45 4.49
N ASP A 101 38.68 9.40 5.72
CA ASP A 101 39.12 8.26 6.51
C ASP A 101 38.16 7.06 6.46
N VAL A 102 38.68 5.85 6.25
CA VAL A 102 37.89 4.62 6.03
C VAL A 102 36.99 4.28 7.23
N ARG A 103 37.37 4.71 8.44
CA ARG A 103 36.55 4.56 9.66
C ARG A 103 35.37 5.54 9.74
N SER A 104 35.46 6.72 9.14
CA SER A 104 34.35 7.67 9.05
C SER A 104 33.26 7.18 8.07
N LEU A 105 33.67 6.49 7.00
CA LEU A 105 32.80 5.86 6.00
C LEU A 105 32.04 4.62 6.52
N GLU A 106 32.48 4.01 7.62
CA GLU A 106 31.80 2.87 8.22
C GLU A 106 30.68 3.30 9.18
N ASN A 107 30.89 4.40 9.89
CA ASN A 107 29.87 5.01 10.76
C ASN A 107 28.77 5.71 9.94
N ASP A 108 29.12 6.27 8.77
CA ASP A 108 28.19 6.90 7.84
C ASP A 108 27.29 5.88 7.08
N ARG A 109 27.66 4.60 7.09
CA ARG A 109 26.90 3.50 6.46
C ARG A 109 25.75 2.95 7.31
N ARG A 110 25.67 3.30 8.60
CA ARG A 110 24.63 2.79 9.53
C ARG A 110 23.54 3.83 9.77
N GLN A 111 22.90 4.29 8.71
CA GLN A 111 21.91 5.37 8.78
C GLN A 111 20.49 4.83 9.00
N THR A 112 20.22 4.25 10.18
CA THR A 112 18.84 3.94 10.62
C THR A 112 18.25 5.14 11.37
N ILE A 113 16.93 5.31 11.33
CA ILE A 113 16.24 6.31 12.16
C ILE A 113 16.70 6.19 13.62
N LYS A 114 17.21 7.27 14.22
CA LYS A 114 17.74 7.27 15.60
C LYS A 114 16.67 7.19 16.69
N SER A 115 15.43 7.54 16.37
CA SER A 115 14.30 7.50 17.32
C SER A 115 13.56 6.17 17.19
N PHE A 116 13.58 5.37 18.25
CA PHE A 116 12.90 4.07 18.30
C PHE A 116 11.38 4.19 18.04
N PRO A 117 10.63 5.10 18.70
CA PRO A 117 9.20 5.28 18.40
C PRO A 117 8.97 5.61 16.92
N LYS A 118 9.76 6.53 16.35
CA LYS A 118 9.66 6.91 14.94
C LYS A 118 9.92 5.71 14.01
N PHE A 119 10.89 4.86 14.34
CA PHE A 119 11.15 3.63 13.59
C PHE A 119 9.94 2.67 13.63
N VAL A 120 9.38 2.41 14.81
CA VAL A 120 8.22 1.50 14.97
C VAL A 120 7.02 2.01 14.17
N PHE A 121 6.67 3.29 14.31
CA PHE A 121 5.53 3.86 13.59
C PHE A 121 5.73 3.87 12.08
N ILE A 122 6.93 4.23 11.60
CA ILE A 122 7.22 4.22 10.15
C ILE A 122 7.27 2.80 9.59
N ALA A 123 7.73 1.82 10.37
CA ALA A 123 7.77 0.42 9.94
C ALA A 123 6.37 -0.19 9.87
N ALA A 124 5.55 -0.01 10.90
CA ALA A 124 4.25 -0.66 11.04
C ALA A 124 3.14 -0.04 10.19
N PHE A 125 3.19 1.27 9.91
CA PHE A 125 2.10 1.98 9.24
C PHE A 125 2.45 2.36 7.79
N PRO A 126 1.44 2.54 6.92
CA PRO A 126 1.61 2.96 5.52
C PRO A 126 1.97 4.46 5.40
N VAL A 127 3.01 4.89 6.10
CA VAL A 127 3.45 6.29 6.12
C VAL A 127 4.69 6.50 5.27
N LYS A 128 4.73 7.67 4.63
CA LYS A 128 5.91 8.21 3.96
C LYS A 128 6.01 9.69 4.27
N GLY A 129 7.18 10.10 4.76
CA GLY A 129 7.49 11.52 4.90
C GLY A 129 7.71 12.17 3.55
N LYS A 130 7.27 13.42 3.42
CA LYS A 130 7.67 14.27 2.31
C LYS A 130 9.16 14.54 2.41
N ASP A 131 9.79 14.53 1.25
CA ASP A 131 11.17 14.96 1.11
C ASP A 131 11.21 16.49 1.28
N PRO A 132 11.99 17.04 2.23
CA PRO A 132 12.10 18.48 2.42
C PRO A 132 12.64 19.23 1.20
N PHE A 133 13.30 18.54 0.26
CA PHE A 133 13.87 19.14 -0.95
C PHE A 133 13.01 18.96 -2.21
N ALA A 134 11.91 18.19 -2.13
CA ALA A 134 11.02 18.03 -3.26
C ALA A 134 10.19 19.31 -3.48
N PRO A 135 10.10 19.84 -4.73
CA PRO A 135 9.29 21.01 -5.00
C PRO A 135 7.83 20.75 -4.60
N THR A 136 7.33 21.56 -3.67
CA THR A 136 5.98 21.49 -3.11
C THR A 136 4.92 21.97 -4.10
N LYS A 137 4.76 21.25 -5.22
CA LYS A 137 3.51 21.36 -5.98
C LYS A 137 2.44 20.61 -5.19
N LYS A 138 1.72 21.32 -4.32
CA LYS A 138 0.47 20.80 -3.75
C LYS A 138 -0.42 20.44 -4.94
N PRO A 139 -0.79 19.17 -5.14
CA PRO A 139 -1.78 18.85 -6.15
C PRO A 139 -3.05 19.63 -5.77
N THR A 140 -3.49 20.50 -6.67
CA THR A 140 -4.80 21.14 -6.56
C THR A 140 -5.83 20.03 -6.68
N LYS A 141 -6.39 19.61 -5.54
CA LYS A 141 -7.54 18.71 -5.53
C LYS A 141 -8.70 19.39 -6.23
N VAL A 142 -9.26 18.72 -7.24
CA VAL A 142 -10.48 19.17 -7.93
C VAL A 142 -11.68 19.01 -7.00
N VAL A 143 -11.69 17.96 -6.17
CA VAL A 143 -12.71 17.76 -5.13
C VAL A 143 -12.00 17.73 -3.78
N PRO A 144 -12.20 18.73 -2.90
CA PRO A 144 -11.56 18.79 -1.59
C PRO A 144 -12.25 17.85 -0.61
N LEU A 145 -12.15 16.54 -0.87
CA LEU A 145 -12.59 15.52 0.07
C LEU A 145 -11.64 15.52 1.27
N ASN A 146 -12.25 15.69 2.44
CA ASN A 146 -11.63 15.50 3.75
C ASN A 146 -11.84 14.05 4.20
N LEU A 147 -10.98 13.57 5.09
CA LEU A 147 -11.08 12.23 5.67
C LEU A 147 -12.49 11.92 6.23
N TRP A 148 -13.13 12.91 6.85
CA TRP A 148 -14.48 12.76 7.42
C TRP A 148 -15.56 12.61 6.34
N SER A 149 -15.45 13.33 5.22
CA SER A 149 -16.37 13.16 4.10
C SER A 149 -16.18 11.81 3.41
N GLU A 150 -14.94 11.32 3.29
CA GLU A 150 -14.66 9.99 2.72
C GLU A 150 -15.22 8.87 3.62
N ALA A 151 -15.08 9.02 4.94
CA ALA A 151 -15.67 8.09 5.91
C ALA A 151 -17.21 8.11 5.87
N LEU A 152 -17.82 9.30 5.73
CA LEU A 152 -19.26 9.44 5.60
C LEU A 152 -19.78 8.82 4.29
N ILE A 153 -19.11 9.06 3.17
CA ILE A 153 -19.48 8.45 1.89
C ILE A 153 -19.36 6.93 1.98
N SER A 154 -18.29 6.42 2.59
CA SER A 154 -18.10 4.98 2.82
C SER A 154 -19.26 4.37 3.60
N SER A 155 -19.68 5.01 4.70
CA SER A 155 -20.78 4.49 5.52
C SER A 155 -22.13 4.50 4.77
N ILE A 156 -22.39 5.54 3.97
CA ILE A 156 -23.58 5.61 3.11
C ILE A 156 -23.55 4.47 2.08
N LEU A 157 -22.41 4.24 1.41
CA LEU A 157 -22.27 3.17 0.42
C LEU A 157 -22.47 1.78 1.05
N ILE A 158 -21.94 1.56 2.25
CA ILE A 158 -22.17 0.31 3.02
C ILE A 158 -23.66 0.12 3.29
N ALA A 159 -24.36 1.17 3.74
CA ALA A 159 -25.79 1.10 4.00
C ALA A 159 -26.62 0.85 2.73
N VAL A 160 -26.20 1.41 1.59
CA VAL A 160 -26.84 1.15 0.29
C VAL A 160 -26.63 -0.31 -0.13
N CYS A 161 -25.42 -0.85 0.04
CA CYS A 161 -25.15 -2.27 -0.21
C CYS A 161 -26.00 -3.18 0.68
N ASP A 162 -26.07 -2.91 1.99
CA ASP A 162 -26.86 -3.71 2.93
C ASP A 162 -28.35 -3.74 2.56
N ARG A 163 -28.92 -2.57 2.20
CA ARG A 163 -30.37 -2.43 1.96
C ARG A 163 -30.82 -2.77 0.54
N TYR A 164 -29.99 -2.52 -0.47
CA TYR A 164 -30.39 -2.56 -1.87
C TYR A 164 -29.61 -3.54 -2.75
N LYS A 165 -28.68 -4.34 -2.20
CA LYS A 165 -27.87 -5.30 -2.98
C LYS A 165 -28.70 -6.19 -3.93
N GLN A 166 -29.86 -6.69 -3.48
CA GLN A 166 -30.71 -7.55 -4.31
C GLN A 166 -31.48 -6.81 -5.42
N LYS A 167 -31.63 -5.48 -5.30
CA LYS A 167 -32.38 -4.65 -6.27
C LYS A 167 -31.50 -3.99 -7.32
N ILE A 168 -30.18 -3.95 -7.09
CA ILE A 168 -29.23 -3.28 -7.97
C ILE A 168 -28.71 -4.29 -9.01
N HIS A 169 -28.56 -3.85 -10.26
CA HIS A 169 -27.97 -4.66 -11.32
C HIS A 169 -26.56 -5.16 -10.93
N PRO A 170 -26.16 -6.41 -11.27
CA PRO A 170 -24.85 -6.96 -10.90
C PRO A 170 -23.63 -6.10 -11.31
N GLY A 171 -23.71 -5.39 -12.43
CA GLY A 171 -22.67 -4.42 -12.81
C GLY A 171 -22.64 -3.17 -11.91
N GLY A 172 -23.81 -2.67 -11.50
CA GLY A 172 -23.93 -1.48 -10.67
C GLY A 172 -23.41 -1.70 -9.24
N ILE A 173 -23.68 -2.88 -8.65
CA ILE A 173 -23.17 -3.20 -7.32
C ILE A 173 -21.63 -3.29 -7.30
N LEU A 174 -21.02 -3.76 -8.37
CA LEU A 174 -19.56 -3.84 -8.49
C LEU A 174 -18.91 -2.47 -8.66
N VAL A 175 -19.57 -1.54 -9.34
CA VAL A 175 -19.15 -0.12 -9.37
C VAL A 175 -19.18 0.47 -7.95
N ILE A 176 -20.25 0.19 -7.19
CA ILE A 176 -20.35 0.60 -5.79
C ILE A 176 -19.22 0.00 -4.95
N TYR A 177 -18.88 -1.28 -5.13
CA TYR A 177 -17.73 -1.91 -4.47
C TYR A 177 -16.40 -1.28 -4.87
N GLY A 178 -16.24 -0.83 -6.12
CA GLY A 178 -15.08 -0.03 -6.56
C GLY A 178 -14.93 1.26 -5.75
N PHE A 179 -16.00 2.02 -5.60
CA PHE A 179 -15.99 3.23 -4.78
C PHE A 179 -15.76 2.91 -3.30
N LEU A 180 -16.43 1.87 -2.77
CA LEU A 180 -16.28 1.46 -1.39
C LEU A 180 -14.83 1.06 -1.08
N LEU A 181 -14.18 0.28 -1.96
CA LEU A 181 -12.78 -0.10 -1.82
C LEU A 181 -11.88 1.14 -1.83
N TYR A 182 -12.09 2.06 -2.78
CA TYR A 182 -11.32 3.30 -2.85
C TYR A 182 -11.41 4.10 -1.55
N PHE A 183 -12.62 4.43 -1.10
CA PHE A 183 -12.79 5.24 0.10
C PHE A 183 -12.33 4.51 1.36
N LEU A 184 -12.55 3.20 1.47
CA LEU A 184 -12.11 2.43 2.62
C LEU A 184 -10.58 2.44 2.76
N VAL A 185 -9.86 2.25 1.65
CA VAL A 185 -8.40 2.32 1.63
C VAL A 185 -7.92 3.73 1.99
N ASP A 186 -8.53 4.77 1.43
CA ASP A 186 -8.17 6.17 1.70
C ASP A 186 -8.42 6.53 3.18
N VAL A 187 -9.54 6.08 3.76
CA VAL A 187 -9.87 6.29 5.17
C VAL A 187 -8.90 5.55 6.09
N ILE A 188 -8.61 4.28 5.83
CA ILE A 188 -7.70 3.47 6.66
C ILE A 188 -6.29 4.06 6.65
N ILE A 189 -5.75 4.39 5.47
CA ILE A 189 -4.41 4.98 5.36
C ILE A 189 -4.42 6.41 5.91
N GLY A 190 -5.49 7.18 5.70
CA GLY A 190 -5.65 8.54 6.21
C GLY A 190 -5.67 8.61 7.75
N ILE A 191 -6.37 7.68 8.41
CA ILE A 191 -6.34 7.52 9.88
C ILE A 191 -4.93 7.16 10.34
N ALA A 192 -4.29 6.17 9.70
CA ALA A 192 -2.91 5.78 10.02
C ALA A 192 -1.94 6.95 9.88
N ASN A 193 -2.05 7.73 8.81
CA ASN A 193 -1.25 8.92 8.59
C ASN A 193 -1.48 9.96 9.70
N LYS A 194 -2.72 10.28 10.07
CA LYS A 194 -2.98 11.24 11.16
C LYS A 194 -2.38 10.78 12.50
N LEU A 195 -2.53 9.50 12.84
CA LEU A 195 -1.99 8.92 14.07
C LEU A 195 -0.46 8.99 14.12
N VAL A 196 0.21 8.70 13.02
CA VAL A 196 1.67 8.79 12.97
C VAL A 196 2.13 10.24 12.89
N GLY A 197 1.45 11.10 12.12
CA GLY A 197 1.79 12.51 11.97
C GLY A 197 1.70 13.31 13.26
N SER A 198 0.81 12.93 14.19
CA SER A 198 0.76 13.55 15.53
C SER A 198 1.95 13.15 16.43
N ILE A 199 2.63 12.05 16.11
CA ILE A 199 3.75 11.51 16.91
C ILE A 199 5.09 11.84 16.25
N VAL A 200 5.10 11.86 14.92
CA VAL A 200 6.25 12.04 14.05
C VAL A 200 5.98 13.30 13.26
N ASP A 201 6.56 14.42 13.68
CA ASP A 201 6.42 15.75 13.08
C ASP A 201 7.00 15.79 11.65
N VAL A 202 6.30 15.14 10.73
CA VAL A 202 6.70 14.95 9.34
C VAL A 202 5.45 15.07 8.49
N GLU A 203 5.52 15.91 7.47
CA GLU A 203 4.43 16.00 6.49
C GLU A 203 4.29 14.66 5.76
N LEU A 204 3.14 14.01 5.87
CA LEU A 204 2.89 12.72 5.23
C LEU A 204 2.29 12.88 3.83
N ILE A 205 2.65 11.97 2.93
CA ILE A 205 2.10 11.91 1.58
C ILE A 205 0.65 11.39 1.63
N GLN A 206 -0.23 11.98 0.82
CA GLN A 206 -1.61 11.53 0.68
C GLN A 206 -1.67 10.10 0.11
N PRO A 207 -2.63 9.26 0.53
CA PRO A 207 -2.69 7.86 0.10
C PRO A 207 -2.94 7.71 -1.41
N SER A 208 -3.85 8.54 -1.94
CA SER A 208 -4.22 8.58 -3.34
C SER A 208 -4.35 10.02 -3.84
N ASN A 209 -4.25 10.23 -5.15
CA ASN A 209 -4.37 11.54 -5.81
C ASN A 209 -5.44 11.50 -6.91
N GLU A 210 -6.71 11.51 -6.49
CA GLU A 210 -7.91 11.55 -7.35
C GLU A 210 -7.84 10.54 -8.51
N PRO A 211 -7.86 9.22 -8.22
CA PRO A 211 -7.63 8.17 -9.22
C PRO A 211 -8.67 8.15 -10.34
N TYR A 212 -9.88 8.66 -10.08
CA TYR A 212 -10.95 8.79 -11.06
C TYR A 212 -10.67 9.83 -12.16
N LEU A 213 -9.65 10.70 -12.00
CA LEU A 213 -9.19 11.65 -13.02
C LEU A 213 -8.02 11.12 -13.85
N ALA A 214 -7.75 9.81 -13.81
CA ALA A 214 -6.67 9.21 -14.59
C ALA A 214 -6.97 9.25 -16.08
N THR A 215 -6.06 9.84 -16.86
CA THR A 215 -6.15 9.91 -18.33
C THR A 215 -5.42 8.76 -19.03
N SER A 216 -4.78 7.87 -18.27
CA SER A 216 -4.09 6.70 -18.77
C SER A 216 -3.87 5.66 -17.68
N ILE A 217 -3.65 4.40 -18.08
CA ILE A 217 -3.39 3.28 -17.17
C ILE A 217 -2.06 3.51 -16.43
N GLN A 218 -1.05 4.02 -17.12
CA GLN A 218 0.21 4.43 -16.51
C GLN A 218 0.01 5.51 -15.44
N ASN A 219 -0.82 6.51 -15.71
CA ASN A 219 -1.09 7.60 -14.76
C ASN A 219 -1.90 7.13 -13.55
N PHE A 220 -2.86 6.23 -13.76
CA PHE A 220 -3.64 5.59 -12.70
C PHE A 220 -2.73 4.88 -11.69
N TRP A 221 -1.97 3.87 -12.12
CA TRP A 221 -1.13 3.06 -11.24
C TRP A 221 0.14 3.78 -10.75
N GLY A 222 0.70 4.66 -11.57
CA GLY A 222 2.00 5.27 -11.28
C GLY A 222 1.95 6.53 -10.40
N GLN A 223 0.83 7.27 -10.42
CA GLN A 223 0.76 8.63 -9.87
C GLN A 223 -0.53 8.97 -9.13
N ARG A 224 -1.55 8.11 -9.14
CA ARG A 224 -2.84 8.43 -8.53
C ARG A 224 -3.37 7.39 -7.56
N TRP A 225 -3.21 6.11 -7.85
CA TRP A 225 -3.68 5.02 -7.00
C TRP A 225 -2.57 4.55 -6.04
N ASN A 226 -2.89 4.52 -4.75
CA ASN A 226 -2.07 3.92 -3.68
C ASN A 226 -0.56 4.21 -3.81
N LEU A 227 -0.20 5.49 -3.63
CA LEU A 227 1.17 5.97 -3.81
C LEU A 227 2.18 5.28 -2.88
N MET A 228 1.71 4.80 -1.74
CA MET A 228 2.51 4.04 -0.77
C MET A 228 2.98 2.71 -1.34
N VAL A 229 2.08 1.93 -1.95
CA VAL A 229 2.43 0.68 -2.63
C VAL A 229 3.32 0.95 -3.83
N THR A 230 2.98 1.94 -4.65
CA THR A 230 3.75 2.27 -5.86
C THR A 230 5.19 2.66 -5.52
N ASP A 231 5.41 3.45 -4.47
CA ASP A 231 6.76 3.79 -4.01
C ASP A 231 7.52 2.59 -3.44
N THR A 232 6.81 1.76 -2.66
CA THR A 232 7.37 0.54 -2.08
C THR A 232 7.86 -0.42 -3.17
N LEU A 233 7.02 -0.73 -4.17
CA LEU A 233 7.38 -1.55 -5.32
C LEU A 233 8.46 -0.91 -6.19
N ARG A 234 8.44 0.42 -6.34
CA ARG A 234 9.46 1.15 -7.10
C ARG A 234 10.86 0.93 -6.52
N ASN A 235 10.98 0.98 -5.19
CA ASN A 235 12.27 0.86 -4.51
C ASN A 235 12.69 -0.60 -4.29
N THR A 236 11.75 -1.52 -4.07
CA THR A 236 12.05 -2.94 -3.79
C THR A 236 12.20 -3.80 -5.04
N VAL A 237 11.41 -3.53 -6.08
CA VAL A 237 11.35 -4.39 -7.27
C VAL A 237 11.85 -3.64 -8.49
N TYR A 238 11.20 -2.54 -8.88
CA TYR A 238 11.48 -1.86 -10.15
C TYR A 238 12.94 -1.42 -10.29
N LYS A 239 13.45 -0.61 -9.33
CA LYS A 239 14.82 -0.07 -9.40
C LYS A 239 15.87 -1.20 -9.38
N PRO A 240 15.85 -2.16 -8.42
CA PRO A 240 16.82 -3.26 -8.42
C PRO A 240 16.77 -4.11 -9.69
N THR A 241 15.58 -4.51 -10.15
CA THR A 241 15.41 -5.31 -11.37
C THR A 241 15.91 -4.56 -12.60
N ARG A 242 15.62 -3.25 -12.71
CA ARG A 242 16.09 -2.44 -13.84
C ARG A 242 17.60 -2.33 -13.87
N VAL A 243 18.24 -2.00 -12.74
CA VAL A 243 19.72 -1.85 -12.65
C VAL A 243 20.41 -3.18 -12.94
N PHE A 244 19.88 -4.28 -12.39
CA PHE A 244 20.41 -5.61 -12.67
C PHE A 244 20.32 -5.94 -14.16
N LEU A 245 19.13 -5.80 -14.77
CA LEU A 245 18.91 -6.18 -16.17
C LEU A 245 19.54 -5.22 -17.18
N SER A 246 19.72 -3.94 -16.83
CA SER A 246 20.37 -2.98 -17.73
C SER A 246 21.81 -3.37 -18.03
N ASN A 247 22.45 -4.12 -17.14
CA ASN A 247 23.80 -4.63 -17.32
C ASN A 247 23.87 -5.80 -18.32
N TYR A 248 22.74 -6.45 -18.64
CA TYR A 248 22.70 -7.64 -19.49
C TYR A 248 21.93 -7.48 -20.81
N ILE A 249 20.76 -6.82 -20.81
CA ILE A 249 19.78 -6.89 -21.93
C ILE A 249 19.48 -5.49 -22.53
N GLY A 250 20.20 -4.45 -22.07
CA GLY A 250 20.01 -3.06 -22.51
C GLY A 250 18.83 -2.34 -21.86
N ASN A 251 18.88 -1.00 -21.85
CA ASN A 251 18.01 -0.16 -21.02
C ASN A 251 16.51 -0.25 -21.40
N GLY A 252 16.17 -0.49 -22.67
CA GLY A 252 14.78 -0.56 -23.13
C GLY A 252 14.02 -1.80 -22.62
N TRP A 253 14.62 -2.98 -22.79
CA TRP A 253 14.08 -4.25 -22.30
C TRP A 253 14.12 -4.32 -20.77
N ALA A 254 15.18 -3.81 -20.15
CA ALA A 254 15.29 -3.73 -18.69
C ALA A 254 14.14 -2.95 -18.05
N ILE A 255 13.70 -1.83 -18.66
CA ILE A 255 12.55 -1.05 -18.18
C ILE A 255 11.26 -1.86 -18.27
N SER A 256 11.01 -2.50 -19.42
CA SER A 256 9.77 -3.25 -19.67
C SER A 256 9.64 -4.47 -18.76
N ILE A 257 10.74 -5.21 -18.59
CA ILE A 257 10.79 -6.35 -17.67
C ILE A 257 10.61 -5.85 -16.23
N ALA A 258 11.32 -4.80 -15.80
CA ALA A 258 11.18 -4.28 -14.44
C ALA A 258 9.75 -3.78 -14.14
N MET A 259 9.06 -3.15 -15.10
CA MET A 259 7.65 -2.78 -14.96
C MET A 259 6.78 -4.03 -14.78
N THR A 260 6.91 -5.00 -15.68
CA THR A 260 6.11 -6.25 -15.63
C THR A 260 6.35 -7.02 -14.33
N THR A 261 7.61 -7.14 -13.89
CA THR A 261 7.97 -7.77 -12.61
C THR A 261 7.34 -7.04 -11.42
N SER A 262 7.30 -5.70 -11.44
CA SER A 262 6.68 -4.92 -10.35
C SER A 262 5.18 -5.19 -10.24
N PHE A 263 4.49 -5.28 -11.38
CA PHE A 263 3.07 -5.64 -11.42
C PHE A 263 2.84 -7.10 -11.01
N PHE A 264 3.71 -8.02 -11.42
CA PHE A 264 3.64 -9.43 -11.01
C PHE A 264 3.79 -9.57 -9.49
N VAL A 265 4.80 -8.93 -8.88
CA VAL A 265 4.99 -8.95 -7.42
C VAL A 265 3.79 -8.31 -6.70
N SER A 266 3.24 -7.22 -7.24
CA SER A 266 1.98 -6.65 -6.74
C SER A 266 0.83 -7.66 -6.80
N GLY A 267 0.69 -8.38 -7.91
CA GLY A 267 -0.31 -9.43 -8.09
C GLY A 267 -0.20 -10.54 -7.05
N LEU A 268 1.02 -11.05 -6.83
CA LEU A 268 1.27 -12.08 -5.80
C LEU A 268 0.89 -11.61 -4.39
N MET A 269 1.20 -10.36 -4.05
CA MET A 269 0.84 -9.81 -2.74
C MET A 269 -0.68 -9.66 -2.57
N HIS A 270 -1.39 -9.28 -3.64
CA HIS A 270 -2.85 -9.24 -3.60
C HIS A 270 -3.47 -10.63 -3.56
N GLU A 271 -2.93 -11.60 -4.31
CA GLU A 271 -3.36 -13.00 -4.24
C GLU A 271 -3.21 -13.54 -2.81
N LEU A 272 -2.11 -13.21 -2.13
CA LEU A 272 -1.88 -13.57 -0.73
C LEU A 272 -2.88 -12.90 0.22
N ILE A 273 -3.18 -11.62 0.03
CA ILE A 273 -4.22 -10.92 0.81
C ILE A 273 -5.59 -11.58 0.58
N PHE A 274 -5.92 -11.91 -0.67
CA PHE A 274 -7.17 -12.58 -1.02
C PHE A 274 -7.24 -13.98 -0.41
N TYR A 275 -6.14 -14.72 -0.38
CA TYR A 275 -6.04 -16.00 0.33
C TYR A 275 -6.38 -15.82 1.81
N TYR A 276 -5.85 -14.79 2.49
CA TYR A 276 -6.18 -14.54 3.90
C TYR A 276 -7.64 -14.16 4.12
N LEU A 277 -8.21 -13.34 3.22
CA LEU A 277 -9.60 -12.90 3.30
C LEU A 277 -10.59 -14.02 3.01
N THR A 278 -10.35 -14.81 1.97
CA THR A 278 -11.26 -15.88 1.52
C THR A 278 -11.03 -17.19 2.26
N ARG A 279 -9.79 -17.48 2.71
CA ARG A 279 -9.34 -18.78 3.23
C ARG A 279 -9.52 -19.93 2.24
N VAL A 280 -9.52 -19.63 0.94
CA VAL A 280 -9.62 -20.59 -0.16
C VAL A 280 -8.33 -20.53 -0.98
N SER A 281 -7.96 -21.65 -1.61
CA SER A 281 -6.76 -21.75 -2.45
C SER A 281 -6.70 -20.64 -3.52
N PRO A 282 -5.51 -20.04 -3.76
CA PRO A 282 -5.30 -19.03 -4.80
C PRO A 282 -5.84 -19.45 -6.17
N SER A 283 -6.63 -18.59 -6.79
CA SER A 283 -7.21 -18.81 -8.12
C SER A 283 -6.34 -18.22 -9.23
N TRP A 284 -5.37 -17.37 -8.87
CA TRP A 284 -4.49 -16.62 -9.77
C TRP A 284 -5.21 -15.57 -10.63
N GLU A 285 -6.53 -15.44 -10.52
CA GLU A 285 -7.35 -14.42 -11.20
C GLU A 285 -6.82 -13.01 -10.89
N ILE A 286 -6.44 -12.75 -9.64
CA ILE A 286 -5.93 -11.44 -9.19
C ILE A 286 -4.52 -11.19 -9.72
N THR A 287 -3.67 -12.21 -9.70
CA THR A 287 -2.32 -12.09 -10.28
C THR A 287 -2.39 -11.74 -11.76
N TRP A 288 -3.28 -12.38 -12.52
CA TRP A 288 -3.48 -12.09 -13.94
C TRP A 288 -4.03 -10.69 -14.20
N PHE A 289 -4.91 -10.18 -13.34
CA PHE A 289 -5.35 -8.79 -13.38
C PHE A 289 -4.15 -7.84 -13.36
N PHE A 290 -3.25 -7.96 -12.38
CA PHE A 290 -2.09 -7.07 -12.32
C PHE A 290 -1.10 -7.29 -13.47
N VAL A 291 -0.86 -8.53 -13.90
CA VAL A 291 0.02 -8.81 -15.04
C VAL A 291 -0.51 -8.19 -16.33
N LEU A 292 -1.81 -8.33 -16.62
CA LEU A 292 -2.42 -7.68 -17.78
C LEU A 292 -2.24 -6.16 -17.72
N HIS A 293 -2.53 -5.55 -16.57
CA HIS A 293 -2.33 -4.11 -16.38
C HIS A 293 -0.86 -3.69 -16.57
N GLY A 294 0.10 -4.51 -16.10
CA GLY A 294 1.52 -4.28 -16.32
C GLY A 294 1.91 -4.31 -17.79
N LEU A 295 1.41 -5.29 -18.55
CA LEU A 295 1.60 -5.38 -19.99
C LEU A 295 0.97 -4.19 -20.71
N CYS A 296 -0.24 -3.78 -20.34
CA CYS A 296 -0.90 -2.60 -20.89
C CYS A 296 -0.07 -1.33 -20.64
N VAL A 297 0.53 -1.17 -19.46
CA VAL A 297 1.41 -0.02 -19.16
C VAL A 297 2.68 -0.05 -20.02
N VAL A 298 3.29 -1.22 -20.19
CA VAL A 298 4.48 -1.38 -21.07
C VAL A 298 4.14 -1.01 -22.52
N LEU A 299 3.01 -1.53 -23.02
CA LEU A 299 2.51 -1.20 -24.36
C LEU A 299 2.22 0.30 -24.49
N GLU A 300 1.60 0.90 -23.48
CA GLU A 300 1.30 2.34 -23.46
C GLU A 300 2.59 3.18 -23.51
N VAL A 301 3.62 2.79 -22.76
CA VAL A 301 4.94 3.46 -22.76
C VAL A 301 5.64 3.28 -24.11
N ALA A 302 5.60 2.08 -24.69
CA ALA A 302 6.17 1.81 -26.02
C ALA A 302 5.45 2.62 -27.11
N LEU A 303 4.12 2.67 -27.06
CA LEU A 303 3.27 3.41 -28.00
C LEU A 303 3.52 4.92 -27.90
N LYS A 304 3.61 5.47 -26.69
CA LYS A 304 4.00 6.89 -26.47
C LYS A 304 5.40 7.20 -26.98
N LYS A 305 6.32 6.23 -26.92
CA LYS A 305 7.68 6.40 -27.45
C LYS A 305 7.70 6.34 -28.98
N ALA A 306 6.86 5.50 -29.60
CA ALA A 306 6.79 5.32 -31.05
C ALA A 306 6.01 6.44 -31.77
N LEU A 307 4.89 6.89 -31.21
CA LEU A 307 4.04 7.95 -31.80
C LEU A 307 4.62 9.37 -31.62
N GLY A 308 5.70 9.52 -30.84
CA GLY A 308 6.21 10.83 -30.43
C GLY A 308 5.25 11.57 -29.47
N ARG A 309 5.73 12.67 -28.87
CA ARG A 309 4.93 13.51 -27.95
C ARG A 309 3.78 14.28 -28.63
N THR A 310 3.59 14.10 -29.94
CA THR A 310 2.75 14.92 -30.82
C THR A 310 1.27 14.54 -30.78
N VAL A 311 0.93 13.27 -30.53
CA VAL A 311 -0.48 12.85 -30.45
C VAL A 311 -0.96 12.90 -29.00
N ARG A 312 -1.60 14.02 -28.62
CA ARG A 312 -2.29 14.15 -27.34
C ARG A 312 -3.79 13.97 -27.55
N PHE A 313 -4.31 12.82 -27.14
CA PHE A 313 -5.75 12.59 -27.12
C PHE A 313 -6.42 13.47 -26.05
N HIS A 314 -7.64 13.93 -26.33
CA HIS A 314 -8.39 14.76 -25.40
C HIS A 314 -8.71 13.97 -24.11
N TRP A 315 -8.51 14.60 -22.96
CA TRP A 315 -8.68 13.99 -21.63
C TRP A 315 -10.09 13.42 -21.40
N ALA A 316 -11.09 14.04 -22.04
CA ALA A 316 -12.50 13.64 -22.00
C ALA A 316 -12.78 12.29 -22.66
N ILE A 317 -11.89 11.80 -23.54
CA ILE A 317 -12.01 10.48 -24.17
C ILE A 317 -11.15 9.47 -23.42
N THR A 318 -9.89 9.84 -23.13
CA THR A 318 -8.95 8.91 -22.50
C THR A 318 -9.27 8.64 -21.03
N GLY A 319 -9.87 9.59 -20.32
CA GLY A 319 -10.30 9.44 -18.93
C GLY A 319 -11.36 8.35 -18.77
N PRO A 320 -12.55 8.50 -19.37
CA PRO A 320 -13.59 7.48 -19.32
C PRO A 320 -13.14 6.14 -19.86
N LEU A 321 -12.32 6.11 -20.92
CA LEU A 321 -11.76 4.86 -21.45
C LEU A 321 -10.85 4.16 -20.43
N THR A 322 -9.99 4.91 -19.74
CA THR A 322 -9.08 4.36 -18.73
C THR A 322 -9.85 3.82 -17.54
N ILE A 323 -10.80 4.59 -17.01
CA ILE A 323 -11.62 4.19 -15.86
C ILE A 323 -12.53 3.02 -16.24
N GLY A 324 -13.15 3.06 -17.42
CA GLY A 324 -13.95 1.97 -17.96
C GLY A 324 -13.14 0.69 -18.13
N PHE A 325 -11.90 0.78 -18.63
CA PHE A 325 -10.99 -0.36 -18.70
C PHE A 325 -10.67 -0.93 -17.32
N VAL A 326 -10.27 -0.09 -16.35
CA VAL A 326 -9.96 -0.52 -14.98
C VAL A 326 -11.16 -1.15 -14.29
N LEU A 327 -12.34 -0.55 -14.41
CA LEU A 327 -13.56 -1.10 -13.81
C LEU A 327 -14.01 -2.38 -14.51
N GLY A 328 -13.85 -2.47 -15.84
CA GLY A 328 -14.17 -3.65 -16.63
C GLY A 328 -13.27 -4.84 -16.29
N THR A 329 -11.95 -4.63 -16.21
CA THR A 329 -11.02 -5.69 -15.79
C THR A 329 -11.21 -6.05 -14.32
N ALA A 330 -11.56 -5.09 -13.46
CA ALA A 330 -11.87 -5.36 -12.06
C ALA A 330 -13.17 -6.16 -11.88
N TYR A 331 -14.19 -5.88 -12.71
CA TYR A 331 -15.43 -6.66 -12.77
C TYR A 331 -15.15 -8.12 -13.14
N LEU A 332 -14.24 -8.37 -14.08
CA LEU A 332 -13.95 -9.71 -14.58
C LEU A 332 -13.08 -10.55 -13.62
N TRP A 333 -12.08 -9.95 -12.99
CA TRP A 333 -11.06 -10.71 -12.25
C TRP A 333 -10.87 -10.29 -10.80
N PHE A 334 -11.13 -9.03 -10.45
CA PHE A 334 -10.81 -8.52 -9.11
C PHE A 334 -11.93 -8.78 -8.09
N PHE A 335 -13.18 -8.46 -8.43
CA PHE A 335 -14.31 -8.60 -7.52
C PHE A 335 -14.91 -10.01 -7.42
N PRO A 336 -14.95 -10.84 -8.47
CA PRO A 336 -15.60 -12.15 -8.39
C PRO A 336 -15.08 -13.06 -7.26
N PRO A 337 -13.75 -13.12 -6.97
CA PRO A 337 -13.26 -13.91 -5.85
C PRO A 337 -13.77 -13.45 -4.47
N LEU A 338 -14.04 -12.15 -4.29
CA LEU A 338 -14.56 -11.62 -3.03
C LEU A 338 -16.05 -11.94 -2.88
N VAL A 339 -16.82 -11.79 -3.96
CA VAL A 339 -18.27 -12.04 -3.96
C VAL A 339 -18.58 -13.53 -3.87
N ARG A 340 -17.83 -14.39 -4.59
CA ARG A 340 -18.00 -15.85 -4.57
C ARG A 340 -17.79 -16.47 -3.19
N ASN A 341 -16.94 -15.85 -2.36
CA ASN A 341 -16.62 -16.31 -1.01
C ASN A 341 -17.30 -15.48 0.09
N GLU A 342 -18.30 -14.66 -0.27
CA GLU A 342 -19.10 -13.85 0.66
C GLU A 342 -18.26 -12.92 1.57
N VAL A 343 -17.08 -12.52 1.12
CA VAL A 343 -16.20 -11.62 1.88
C VAL A 343 -16.85 -10.24 2.00
N ASP A 344 -17.57 -9.82 0.97
CA ASP A 344 -18.33 -8.57 0.93
C ASP A 344 -19.44 -8.55 1.99
N VAL A 345 -20.23 -9.62 2.10
CA VAL A 345 -21.33 -9.72 3.08
C VAL A 345 -20.79 -9.69 4.50
N ARG A 346 -19.79 -10.53 4.80
CA ARG A 346 -19.16 -10.59 6.14
C ARG A 346 -18.53 -9.26 6.54
N THR A 347 -17.91 -8.56 5.59
CA THR A 347 -17.31 -7.25 5.85
C THR A 347 -18.37 -6.20 6.19
N ILE A 348 -19.51 -6.19 5.49
CA ILE A 348 -20.65 -5.30 5.80
C ILE A 348 -21.22 -5.61 7.20
N GLU A 349 -21.36 -6.89 7.56
CA GLU A 349 -21.81 -7.32 8.89
C GLU A 349 -20.84 -6.89 10.00
N GLU A 350 -19.53 -6.96 9.76
CA GLU A 350 -18.51 -6.47 10.68
C GLU A 350 -18.62 -4.95 10.91
N PHE A 351 -18.84 -4.16 9.84
CA PHE A 351 -19.08 -2.71 9.97
C PHE A 351 -20.35 -2.40 10.76
N LYS A 352 -21.43 -3.15 10.53
CA LYS A 352 -22.69 -3.00 11.26
C LYS A 352 -22.51 -3.32 12.75
N SER A 353 -21.80 -4.41 13.05
CA SER A 353 -21.48 -4.81 14.43
C SER A 353 -20.64 -3.75 15.15
N LEU A 354 -19.67 -3.14 14.45
CA LEU A 354 -18.86 -2.05 14.97
C LEU A 354 -19.71 -0.80 15.25
N TYR A 355 -20.62 -0.45 14.33
CA TYR A 355 -21.54 0.68 14.50
C TYR A 355 -22.45 0.50 15.72
N GLU A 356 -23.08 -0.66 15.87
CA GLU A 356 -23.95 -0.95 17.03
C GLU A 356 -23.17 -0.95 18.35
N PHE A 357 -21.93 -1.45 18.35
CA PHE A 357 -21.07 -1.39 19.54
C PHE A 357 -20.73 0.05 19.95
N ILE A 358 -20.37 0.91 18.99
CA ILE A 358 -20.07 2.32 19.25
C ILE A 358 -21.32 3.04 19.76
N LYS A 359 -22.47 2.81 19.11
CA LYS A 359 -23.77 3.37 19.51
C LYS A 359 -24.15 2.93 20.93
N GLY A 360 -24.04 1.64 21.23
CA GLY A 360 -24.34 1.10 22.56
C GLY A 360 -23.48 1.70 23.67
N LYS A 361 -22.18 1.89 23.43
CA LYS A 361 -21.28 2.58 24.38
C LYS A 361 -21.62 4.05 24.55
N PHE A 362 -21.98 4.74 23.47
CA PHE A 362 -22.35 6.15 23.54
C PHE A 362 -23.64 6.36 24.34
N VAL A 363 -24.64 5.50 24.13
CA VAL A 363 -25.90 5.51 24.90
C VAL A 363 -25.64 5.18 26.37
N TRP A 364 -24.84 4.15 26.68
CA TRP A 364 -24.50 3.78 28.06
C TRP A 364 -23.77 4.90 28.82
N ASN A 365 -22.78 5.55 28.19
CA ASN A 365 -22.09 6.71 28.78
C ASN A 365 -23.03 7.92 28.97
N SER A 366 -24.05 8.09 28.13
CA SER A 366 -25.03 9.18 28.27
C SER A 366 -25.99 8.95 29.43
N THR A 367 -26.35 7.69 29.71
CA THR A 367 -27.18 7.30 30.86
C THR A 367 -26.42 7.22 32.18
N ALA A 368 -25.09 7.08 32.16
CA ALA A 368 -24.25 7.08 33.36
C ALA A 368 -23.81 8.49 33.81
N LEU A 369 -24.10 9.52 32.99
CA LEU A 369 -23.83 10.94 33.27
C LEU A 369 -25.10 11.72 33.63
N LEU A 370 -26.25 11.03 33.75
CA LEU A 370 -27.52 11.50 34.31
C LEU A 370 -27.73 10.78 35.64
#